data_AF-A0A961CY48-F1
#
_entry.id   AF-A0A961CY48-F1
#
_cell.length_a   1.000
_cell.length_b   1.000
_cell.length_c   1.000
_cell.angle_alpha   90.00
_cell.angle_beta   90.00
_cell.angle_gamma   90.00
#
_symmetry.space_group_name_H-M   'P 1'
#
loop_
_entity.id
_entity.type
_entity.pdbx_description
1 polymer ?
#
loop_
_entity_poly.entity_id
_entity_poly.type
_entity_poly.pdbx_seq_one_letter_code
_entity_poly.pdbx_strand_id
1 'polypeptide(L)'
;WELWHLRRDFGVWRAGSGKLWDLDSLEFGVGGTTASHLPMQPMDFTYEEVASGSVGHVIFAGSPVVSGEHVWPAQASDGPSDDPDAPPMGTWLRLRDDVDLSGLGPQARVIAEAIRDHGVVIGDTGGAFSLAGTPDARWDDTDLGTLRTLDTDDLEVVDPAAIKVSETSMEARQPG
;
A
#
# COMPACT_ATOMS: atom_id res chain seq x y z
N TRP A 1 15.27 -8.36 0.64
CA TRP A 1 14.69 -9.14 1.75
C TRP A 1 13.73 -8.23 2.48
N GLU A 2 12.52 -8.71 2.75
CA GLU A 2 11.58 -8.11 3.69
C GLU A 2 11.55 -8.96 4.96
N LEU A 3 11.47 -8.32 6.12
CA LEU A 3 11.50 -8.98 7.43
C LEU A 3 10.39 -8.40 8.30
N TRP A 4 9.59 -9.27 8.91
CA TRP A 4 8.52 -8.86 9.83
C TRP A 4 8.95 -9.07 11.28
N HIS A 5 8.55 -8.16 12.17
CA HIS A 5 8.84 -8.20 13.61
C HIS A 5 10.33 -8.42 13.90
N LEU A 6 11.18 -7.61 13.26
CA LEU A 6 12.62 -7.62 13.50
C LEU A 6 12.91 -7.07 14.90
N ARG A 7 13.47 -7.92 15.75
CA ARG A 7 13.84 -7.59 17.14
C ARG A 7 15.26 -8.03 17.44
N ARG A 8 15.87 -7.38 18.44
CA ARG A 8 17.18 -7.75 18.94
C ARG A 8 17.05 -8.37 20.32
N ASP A 9 17.21 -9.69 20.40
CA ASP A 9 17.13 -10.45 21.64
C ASP A 9 18.55 -10.88 22.04
N PHE A 10 19.02 -10.44 23.22
CA PHE A 10 20.35 -10.78 23.76
C PHE A 10 21.51 -10.57 22.75
N GLY A 11 21.44 -9.50 21.97
CA GLY A 11 22.46 -9.15 20.98
C GLY A 11 22.28 -9.79 19.62
N VAL A 12 21.33 -10.71 19.43
CA VAL A 12 21.04 -11.42 18.18
C VAL A 12 19.80 -10.86 17.52
N TRP A 13 19.86 -10.62 16.20
CA TRP A 13 18.71 -10.24 15.41
C TRP A 13 17.80 -11.44 15.14
N ARG A 14 16.51 -11.28 15.38
CA ARG A 14 15.46 -12.25 15.07
C ARG A 14 14.33 -11.55 14.34
N ALA A 15 13.81 -12.21 13.32
CA ALA A 15 12.57 -11.81 12.66
C ALA A 15 11.49 -12.87 12.94
N GLY A 16 10.23 -12.46 12.99
CA GLY A 16 9.10 -13.40 13.06
C GLY A 16 8.93 -14.15 11.74
N SER A 17 9.12 -13.46 10.62
CA SER A 17 9.13 -14.04 9.27
C SER A 17 10.00 -13.20 8.33
N GLY A 18 10.27 -13.71 7.14
CA GLY A 18 11.00 -12.98 6.11
C GLY A 18 10.82 -13.57 4.72
N LYS A 19 10.94 -12.73 3.69
CA LYS A 19 10.81 -13.10 2.29
C LYS A 19 11.93 -12.47 1.46
N LEU A 20 12.53 -13.27 0.60
CA LEU A 20 13.38 -12.76 -0.49
C LEU A 20 12.50 -12.56 -1.71
N TRP A 21 12.49 -11.33 -2.23
CA TRP A 21 11.84 -10.95 -3.47
C TRP A 21 12.89 -10.84 -4.57
N ASP A 22 12.61 -11.47 -5.71
CA ASP A 22 13.36 -11.25 -6.94
C ASP A 22 12.76 -10.03 -7.64
N LEU A 23 13.51 -8.93 -7.71
CA LEU A 23 13.02 -7.67 -8.29
C LEU A 23 13.01 -7.70 -9.83
N ASP A 24 13.57 -8.75 -10.43
CA ASP A 24 13.54 -8.97 -11.88
C ASP A 24 12.37 -9.88 -12.31
N SER A 25 11.50 -10.29 -11.37
CA SER A 25 10.35 -11.17 -11.63
C SER A 25 9.03 -10.58 -11.14
N LEU A 26 7.99 -10.77 -11.96
CA LEU A 26 6.60 -10.42 -11.64
C LEU A 26 5.74 -11.65 -11.33
N GLU A 27 6.34 -12.84 -11.26
CA GLU A 27 5.62 -14.06 -10.91
C GLU A 27 5.23 -14.05 -9.42
N PHE A 28 4.04 -14.56 -9.12
CA PHE A 28 3.67 -14.77 -7.72
C PHE A 28 4.60 -15.79 -7.06
N GLY A 29 5.16 -15.42 -5.92
CA GLY A 29 5.90 -16.33 -5.06
C GLY A 29 4.97 -17.10 -4.11
N VAL A 30 5.49 -18.17 -3.51
CA VAL A 30 4.78 -18.87 -2.41
C VAL A 30 4.91 -18.07 -1.12
N GLY A 31 3.80 -17.54 -0.60
CA GLY A 31 3.75 -16.78 0.64
C GLY A 31 4.48 -15.43 0.58
N GLY A 32 4.38 -14.65 1.65
CA GLY A 32 5.02 -13.34 1.77
C GLY A 32 5.16 -12.89 3.23
N THR A 33 5.55 -11.63 3.41
CA THR A 33 5.65 -10.96 4.72
C THR A 33 4.42 -10.15 5.10
N THR A 34 3.49 -9.99 4.16
CA THR A 34 2.20 -9.29 4.28
C THR A 34 1.07 -10.30 4.16
N ALA A 35 -0.12 -9.96 4.68
CA ALA A 35 -1.30 -10.83 4.57
C ALA A 35 -1.74 -11.09 3.12
N SER A 36 -1.53 -10.12 2.24
CA SER A 36 -1.81 -10.24 0.80
C SER A 36 -0.83 -11.11 0.01
N HIS A 37 0.32 -11.47 0.62
CA HIS A 37 1.49 -12.03 -0.06
C HIS A 37 2.07 -11.12 -1.15
N LEU A 38 1.90 -9.80 -1.03
CA LEU A 38 2.55 -8.82 -1.90
C LEU A 38 3.87 -8.31 -1.30
N PRO A 39 4.86 -7.93 -2.14
CA PRO A 39 6.03 -7.22 -1.66
C PRO A 39 5.63 -5.81 -1.22
N MET A 40 6.03 -5.39 -0.02
CA MET A 40 5.70 -4.07 0.51
C MET A 40 6.66 -2.99 -0.03
N GLN A 41 7.96 -3.29 -0.07
CA GLN A 41 9.03 -2.35 -0.43
C GLN A 41 8.86 -1.66 -1.81
N PRO A 42 8.47 -2.33 -2.91
CA PRO A 42 8.25 -1.65 -4.20
C PRO A 42 6.99 -0.78 -4.23
N MET A 43 6.17 -0.80 -3.17
CA MET A 43 4.97 0.01 -3.00
C MET A 43 5.09 0.99 -1.82
N ASP A 44 6.25 1.07 -1.17
CA ASP A 44 6.56 2.09 -0.16
C ASP A 44 7.02 3.35 -0.86
N PHE A 45 6.40 4.50 -0.58
CA PHE A 45 6.92 5.77 -1.06
C PHE A 45 8.18 6.20 -0.28
N THR A 46 9.08 6.89 -0.96
CA THR A 46 10.34 7.39 -0.40
C THR A 46 10.34 8.89 -0.16
N TYR A 47 11.20 9.34 0.76
CA TYR A 47 11.39 10.78 0.97
C TYR A 47 11.89 11.47 -0.29
N GLU A 48 12.81 10.83 -1.03
CA GLU A 48 13.35 11.35 -2.28
C GLU A 48 12.26 11.60 -3.33
N GLU A 49 11.30 10.68 -3.48
CA GLU A 49 10.17 10.85 -4.41
C GLU A 49 9.29 12.03 -3.99
N VAL A 50 8.90 12.08 -2.71
CA VAL A 50 8.08 13.17 -2.19
C VAL A 50 8.80 14.52 -2.31
N ALA A 51 10.09 14.57 -1.99
CA ALA A 51 10.93 15.76 -2.13
C ALA A 51 11.14 16.18 -3.59
N SER A 52 11.09 15.23 -4.53
CA SER A 52 11.13 15.50 -5.96
C SER A 52 9.80 16.00 -6.53
N GLY A 53 8.72 15.88 -5.75
CA GLY A 53 7.39 16.38 -6.09
C GLY A 53 6.45 15.35 -6.72
N SER A 54 6.84 14.07 -6.79
CA SER A 54 5.98 13.01 -7.34
C SER A 54 6.38 11.62 -6.84
N VAL A 55 5.39 10.81 -6.47
CA VAL A 55 5.52 9.36 -6.28
C VAL A 55 4.85 8.70 -7.49
N GLY A 56 5.62 7.97 -8.30
CA GLY A 56 5.20 7.49 -9.62
C GLY A 56 4.62 6.09 -9.65
N HIS A 57 4.17 5.56 -8.51
CA HIS A 57 3.76 4.18 -8.36
C HIS A 57 2.61 4.03 -7.36
N VAL A 58 1.96 2.87 -7.40
CA VAL A 58 0.91 2.49 -6.44
C VAL A 58 1.49 2.38 -5.02
N ILE A 59 0.71 2.78 -4.02
CA ILE A 59 1.14 2.76 -2.60
C ILE A 59 0.50 1.58 -1.87
N PHE A 60 1.27 0.91 -1.01
CA PHE A 60 0.73 -0.14 -0.14
C PHE A 60 -0.10 0.47 0.99
N ALA A 61 -1.29 -0.07 1.22
CA ALA A 61 -2.19 0.36 2.29
C ALA A 61 -2.58 -0.78 3.24
N GLY A 62 -2.74 -0.42 4.51
CA GLY A 62 -3.40 -1.26 5.52
C GLY A 62 -4.81 -0.75 5.79
N SER A 63 -5.75 -1.64 6.10
CA SER A 63 -7.14 -1.28 6.42
C SER A 63 -7.63 -2.01 7.67
N PRO A 64 -8.46 -1.38 8.53
CA PRO A 64 -9.05 -2.05 9.70
C PRO A 64 -10.25 -2.93 9.37
N VAL A 65 -10.82 -2.78 8.17
CA VAL A 65 -11.96 -3.54 7.69
C VAL A 65 -11.58 -4.19 6.37
N VAL A 66 -11.36 -5.51 6.41
CA VAL A 66 -10.99 -6.35 5.26
C VAL A 66 -11.73 -7.67 5.41
N SER A 67 -12.32 -8.18 4.32
CA SER A 67 -12.98 -9.49 4.31
C SER A 67 -11.98 -10.64 4.15
N GLY A 68 -12.41 -11.86 4.44
CA GLY A 68 -11.58 -13.07 4.25
C GLY A 68 -11.31 -13.43 2.78
N GLU A 69 -11.91 -12.71 1.83
CA GLU A 69 -11.71 -12.89 0.39
C GLU A 69 -10.52 -12.06 -0.11
N HIS A 70 -10.00 -12.41 -1.29
CA HIS A 70 -8.92 -11.65 -1.95
C HIS A 70 -9.21 -11.46 -3.44
N VAL A 71 -8.67 -10.38 -4.00
CA VAL A 71 -8.70 -10.03 -5.42
C VAL A 71 -7.31 -9.61 -5.88
N TRP A 72 -7.08 -9.63 -7.20
CA TRP A 72 -5.79 -9.25 -7.76
C TRP A 72 -5.35 -7.83 -7.31
N PRO A 73 -4.08 -7.62 -6.93
CA PRO A 73 -2.97 -8.58 -7.04
C PRO A 73 -2.77 -9.49 -5.82
N ALA A 74 -3.56 -9.37 -4.75
CA ALA A 74 -3.39 -10.22 -3.57
C ALA A 74 -3.60 -11.71 -3.89
N GLN A 75 -2.90 -12.58 -3.16
CA GLN A 75 -2.99 -14.05 -3.27
C GLN A 75 -3.50 -14.72 -1.99
N ALA A 76 -3.80 -13.91 -0.96
CA ALA A 76 -4.34 -14.34 0.31
C ALA A 76 -5.02 -13.16 1.01
N SER A 77 -5.77 -13.47 2.06
CA SER A 77 -6.32 -12.50 2.99
C SER A 77 -6.24 -13.07 4.41
N ASP A 78 -6.03 -12.20 5.39
CA ASP A 78 -6.21 -12.46 6.81
C ASP A 78 -7.42 -11.69 7.40
N GLY A 79 -8.20 -11.05 6.52
CA GLY A 79 -9.29 -10.15 6.86
C GLY A 79 -10.33 -10.84 7.76
N PRO A 80 -10.55 -10.34 8.98
CA PRO A 80 -11.43 -10.99 9.95
C PRO A 80 -12.89 -10.55 9.84
N SER A 81 -13.21 -9.65 8.91
CA SER A 81 -14.54 -9.04 8.84
C SER A 81 -15.55 -9.97 8.17
N ASP A 82 -16.67 -10.20 8.86
CA ASP A 82 -17.87 -10.85 8.32
C ASP A 82 -18.86 -9.83 7.68
N ASP A 83 -18.50 -8.55 7.66
CA ASP A 83 -19.30 -7.51 7.00
C ASP A 83 -19.35 -7.78 5.48
N PRO A 84 -20.54 -7.95 4.87
CA PRO A 84 -20.65 -8.17 3.42
C PRO A 84 -20.12 -7.01 2.58
N ASP A 85 -20.00 -5.81 3.16
CA ASP A 85 -19.48 -4.62 2.48
C ASP A 85 -17.97 -4.42 2.72
N ALA A 86 -17.30 -5.30 3.49
CA ALA A 86 -15.87 -5.22 3.70
C ALA A 86 -15.09 -5.53 2.39
N PRO A 87 -14.14 -4.67 2.00
CA PRO A 87 -13.37 -4.89 0.78
C PRO A 87 -12.50 -6.16 0.91
N PRO A 88 -12.35 -6.96 -0.16
CA PRO A 88 -11.38 -8.04 -0.18
C PRO A 88 -9.93 -7.52 -0.08
N MET A 89 -9.02 -8.35 0.41
CA MET A 89 -7.59 -8.06 0.32
C MET A 89 -7.19 -7.88 -1.15
N GLY A 90 -6.35 -6.90 -1.46
CA GLY A 90 -5.94 -6.56 -2.83
C GLY A 90 -6.85 -5.55 -3.52
N THR A 91 -7.90 -5.05 -2.87
CA THR A 91 -8.73 -3.96 -3.42
C THR A 91 -7.89 -2.72 -3.75
N TRP A 92 -8.11 -2.20 -4.96
CA TRP A 92 -7.54 -0.94 -5.43
C TRP A 92 -8.46 0.21 -5.03
N LEU A 93 -7.89 1.22 -4.38
CA LEU A 93 -8.58 2.46 -4.05
C LEU A 93 -7.83 3.63 -4.66
N ARG A 94 -8.52 4.70 -5.03
CA ARG A 94 -7.89 5.97 -5.40
C ARG A 94 -8.64 7.14 -4.81
N LEU A 95 -7.96 8.27 -4.67
CA LEU A 95 -8.61 9.51 -4.26
C LEU A 95 -9.46 10.02 -5.42
N ARG A 96 -10.69 10.45 -5.15
CA ARG A 96 -11.53 11.06 -6.19
C ARG A 96 -10.89 12.34 -6.72
N ASP A 97 -11.16 12.63 -7.99
CA ASP A 97 -10.61 13.80 -8.69
C ASP A 97 -11.11 15.14 -8.13
N ASP A 98 -12.28 15.14 -7.49
CA ASP A 98 -12.96 16.33 -6.96
C ASP A 98 -12.54 16.72 -5.54
N VAL A 99 -11.70 15.92 -4.88
CA VAL A 99 -11.21 16.19 -3.52
C VAL A 99 -10.30 17.42 -3.52
N ASP A 100 -10.54 18.34 -2.59
CA ASP A 100 -9.71 19.54 -2.42
C ASP A 100 -8.43 19.24 -1.62
N LEU A 101 -7.28 19.42 -2.26
CA LEU A 101 -5.95 19.21 -1.66
C LEU A 101 -5.30 20.51 -1.18
N SER A 102 -6.01 21.64 -1.25
CA SER A 102 -5.45 22.96 -0.90
C SER A 102 -5.11 23.11 0.58
N GLY A 103 -5.75 22.33 1.45
CA GLY A 103 -5.50 22.30 2.89
C GLY A 103 -4.34 21.40 3.34
N LEU A 104 -3.76 20.63 2.42
CA LEU A 104 -2.65 19.72 2.73
C LEU A 104 -1.31 20.46 2.76
N GLY A 105 -0.42 20.00 3.64
CA GLY A 105 0.98 20.43 3.61
C GLY A 105 1.72 19.89 2.37
N PRO A 106 2.92 20.41 2.06
CA PRO A 106 3.63 20.08 0.82
C PRO A 106 3.96 18.59 0.66
N GLN A 107 4.41 17.89 1.70
CA GLN A 107 4.68 16.45 1.65
C GLN A 107 3.38 15.66 1.53
N ALA A 108 2.38 15.98 2.35
CA ALA A 108 1.07 15.35 2.31
C ALA A 108 0.39 15.49 0.94
N ARG A 109 0.52 16.66 0.31
CA ARG A 109 -0.06 16.94 -1.00
C ARG A 109 0.50 16.04 -2.09
N VAL A 110 1.82 15.86 -2.15
CA VAL A 110 2.46 14.97 -3.13
C VAL A 110 1.97 13.52 -2.96
N ILE A 111 1.83 13.07 -1.72
CA ILE A 111 1.29 11.74 -1.41
C ILE A 111 -0.18 11.63 -1.84
N ALA A 112 -1.01 12.64 -1.55
CA ALA A 112 -2.42 12.65 -1.97
C ALA A 112 -2.60 12.69 -3.49
N GLU A 113 -1.74 13.43 -4.19
CA GLU A 113 -1.68 13.43 -5.67
C GLU A 113 -1.29 12.03 -6.19
N ALA A 114 -0.34 11.34 -5.56
CA ALA A 114 0.00 9.96 -5.93
C ALA A 114 -1.15 8.96 -5.69
N ILE A 115 -1.91 9.11 -4.60
CA ILE A 115 -3.11 8.29 -4.34
C ILE A 115 -4.20 8.56 -5.38
N ARG A 116 -4.30 9.80 -5.89
CA ARG A 116 -5.23 10.13 -6.99
C ARG A 116 -4.80 9.48 -8.31
N ASP A 117 -3.52 9.63 -8.65
CA ASP A 117 -3.01 9.28 -9.98
C ASP A 117 -2.72 7.77 -10.12
N HIS A 118 -2.20 7.14 -9.07
CA HIS A 118 -1.73 5.75 -9.07
C HIS A 118 -2.53 4.83 -8.14
N GLY A 119 -3.26 5.39 -7.19
CA GLY A 119 -4.03 4.63 -6.21
C GLY A 119 -3.20 3.96 -5.13
N VAL A 120 -3.91 3.21 -4.30
CA VAL A 120 -3.37 2.34 -3.26
C VAL A 120 -3.95 0.94 -3.40
N VAL A 121 -3.24 -0.06 -2.87
CA VAL A 121 -3.72 -1.43 -2.77
C VAL A 121 -3.77 -1.86 -1.31
N ILE A 122 -4.90 -2.39 -0.87
CA ILE A 122 -5.04 -3.00 0.46
C ILE A 122 -4.19 -4.27 0.49
N GLY A 123 -3.07 -4.23 1.20
CA GLY A 123 -2.13 -5.35 1.27
C GLY A 123 -2.01 -5.99 2.65
N ASP A 124 -2.60 -5.39 3.68
CA ASP A 124 -2.62 -5.92 5.04
C ASP A 124 -3.84 -5.48 5.86
N THR A 125 -4.19 -6.27 6.88
CA THR A 125 -5.16 -5.86 7.90
C THR A 125 -4.44 -5.09 9.01
N GLY A 126 -4.98 -3.94 9.41
CA GLY A 126 -4.35 -3.03 10.36
C GLY A 126 -5.28 -2.51 11.45
N GLY A 127 -4.75 -1.74 12.40
CA GLY A 127 -5.58 -1.07 13.42
C GLY A 127 -6.27 0.20 12.92
N ALA A 128 -5.87 0.72 11.76
CA ALA A 128 -6.38 1.93 11.13
C ALA A 128 -6.08 1.87 9.62
N PHE A 129 -6.69 2.78 8.86
CA PHE A 129 -6.28 2.99 7.48
C PHE A 129 -4.89 3.65 7.48
N SER A 130 -3.91 3.04 6.81
CA SER A 130 -2.51 3.49 6.84
C SER A 130 -1.85 3.34 5.47
N LEU A 131 -0.91 4.22 5.17
CA LEU A 131 -0.10 4.19 3.96
C LEU A 131 1.33 3.80 4.32
N ALA A 132 1.98 3.02 3.47
CA ALA A 132 3.35 2.59 3.69
C ALA A 132 4.36 3.57 3.06
N GLY A 133 5.28 4.07 3.88
CA GLY A 133 6.37 4.93 3.47
C GLY A 133 7.66 4.52 4.18
N THR A 134 8.80 4.73 3.52
CA THR A 134 10.09 4.36 4.09
C THR A 134 10.45 5.21 5.32
N PRO A 135 11.12 4.64 6.33
CA PRO A 135 11.54 5.40 7.50
C PRO A 135 12.63 6.42 7.12
N ASP A 136 12.35 7.71 7.33
CA ASP A 136 13.30 8.79 7.10
C ASP A 136 13.16 9.90 8.17
N ALA A 137 14.28 10.46 8.62
CA ALA A 137 14.27 11.52 9.64
C ALA A 137 13.86 12.90 9.09
N ARG A 138 13.77 13.05 7.77
CA ARG A 138 13.40 14.29 7.08
C ARG A 138 11.88 14.42 6.87
N TRP A 139 11.09 13.40 7.21
CA TRP A 139 9.65 13.50 7.23
C TRP A 139 9.17 14.58 8.21
N ASP A 140 8.22 15.39 7.79
CA ASP A 140 7.54 16.35 8.66
C ASP A 140 6.22 15.76 9.13
N ASP A 141 6.19 15.23 10.36
CA ASP A 141 5.01 14.60 10.94
C ASP A 141 3.81 15.56 11.07
N THR A 142 4.05 16.88 11.15
CA THR A 142 2.97 17.88 11.21
C THR A 142 2.33 18.04 9.85
N ASP A 143 3.14 18.11 8.80
CA ASP A 143 2.70 18.11 7.40
C ASP A 143 1.97 16.81 7.06
N LEU A 144 2.59 15.66 7.26
CA LEU A 144 1.98 14.34 7.03
C LEU A 144 0.71 14.14 7.85
N GLY A 145 0.61 14.79 9.02
CA GLY A 145 -0.59 14.81 9.83
C GLY A 145 -1.82 15.41 9.14
N THR A 146 -1.63 16.28 8.15
CA THR A 146 -2.72 16.86 7.35
C THR A 146 -3.42 15.83 6.47
N LEU A 147 -2.80 14.70 6.11
CA LEU A 147 -3.47 13.60 5.40
C LEU A 147 -4.69 13.06 6.15
N ARG A 148 -4.74 13.23 7.47
CA ARG A 148 -5.88 12.81 8.31
C ARG A 148 -7.15 13.64 8.11
N THR A 149 -7.09 14.73 7.32
CA THR A 149 -8.29 15.45 6.91
C THR A 149 -9.02 14.76 5.76
N LEU A 150 -8.36 13.83 5.07
CA LEU A 150 -8.97 12.94 4.10
C LEU A 150 -9.57 11.74 4.83
N ASP A 151 -10.73 11.28 4.40
CA ASP A 151 -11.37 10.08 4.93
C ASP A 151 -11.68 9.06 3.83
N THR A 152 -12.32 7.95 4.21
CA THR A 152 -12.65 6.87 3.28
C THR A 152 -13.71 7.27 2.25
N ASP A 153 -14.53 8.30 2.52
CA ASP A 153 -15.55 8.79 1.57
C ASP A 153 -14.91 9.60 0.43
N ASP A 154 -13.66 10.04 0.59
CA ASP A 154 -12.85 10.67 -0.45
C ASP A 154 -12.21 9.65 -1.40
N LEU A 155 -12.26 8.36 -1.06
CA LEU A 155 -11.72 7.28 -1.87
C LEU A 155 -12.82 6.61 -2.70
N GLU A 156 -12.43 6.08 -3.84
CA GLU A 156 -13.28 5.22 -4.67
C GLU A 156 -12.58 3.92 -5.04
N VAL A 157 -13.37 2.85 -5.16
CA VAL A 157 -12.88 1.54 -5.59
C VAL A 157 -12.60 1.58 -7.10
N VAL A 158 -11.43 1.09 -7.49
CA VAL A 158 -10.99 1.01 -8.88
C VAL A 158 -11.06 -0.43 -9.36
N ASP A 159 -11.61 -0.65 -10.56
CA ASP A 159 -11.49 -1.94 -11.25
C ASP A 159 -10.13 -2.03 -11.97
N PRO A 160 -9.21 -2.91 -11.54
CA PRO A 160 -7.89 -3.03 -12.14
C PRO A 160 -7.87 -3.81 -13.46
N ALA A 161 -9.01 -4.26 -14.01
CA ALA A 161 -9.04 -5.09 -15.23
C ALA A 161 -8.27 -4.45 -16.43
N ALA A 162 -8.28 -3.11 -16.51
CA ALA A 162 -7.57 -2.38 -17.56
C ALA A 162 -6.03 -2.41 -17.43
N ILE A 163 -5.51 -2.62 -16.22
CA ILE A 163 -4.06 -2.69 -15.96
C ILE A 163 -3.57 -4.11 -15.71
N LYS A 164 -4.43 -5.03 -15.28
CA LYS A 164 -4.06 -6.43 -15.07
C LYS A 164 -3.66 -7.13 -16.37
N VAL A 165 -2.44 -7.68 -16.42
CA VAL A 165 -1.96 -8.47 -17.57
C VAL A 165 -2.40 -9.93 -17.46
N SER A 166 -2.29 -10.53 -16.27
CA SER A 166 -2.71 -11.91 -15.99
C SER A 166 -3.19 -12.06 -14.54
N GLU A 167 -4.09 -13.01 -14.30
CA GLU A 167 -4.52 -13.43 -12.95
C GLU A 167 -3.40 -14.14 -12.16
N THR A 168 -2.35 -14.62 -12.86
CA THR A 168 -1.30 -15.47 -12.29
C THR A 168 0.04 -14.75 -12.12
N SER A 169 0.06 -13.42 -12.23
CA SER A 169 1.24 -12.59 -12.00
C SER A 169 0.88 -11.24 -11.40
N MET A 170 1.87 -10.58 -10.79
CA MET A 170 1.78 -9.19 -10.32
C MET A 170 1.87 -8.17 -11.46
N GLU A 171 2.05 -8.62 -12.71
CA GLU A 171 2.26 -7.74 -13.85
C GLU A 171 1.07 -6.81 -14.12
N ALA A 172 1.36 -5.51 -14.07
CA ALA A 172 0.47 -4.42 -14.44
C ALA A 172 0.99 -3.73 -15.70
N ARG A 173 0.07 -3.43 -16.63
CA ARG A 173 0.36 -2.63 -17.83
C ARG A 173 0.91 -1.28 -17.40
N GLN A 174 2.07 -0.93 -17.94
CA GLN A 174 2.68 0.38 -17.72
C GLN A 174 1.93 1.44 -18.56
N PRO A 175 1.77 2.68 -18.05
CA PRO A 175 1.31 3.79 -18.88
C PRO A 175 2.29 4.00 -20.05
N GLY A 176 1.74 4.21 -21.25
CA GLY A 176 2.49 4.37 -22.50
C GLY A 176 3.00 5.77 -22.76
#